data_AF-A0A327JKA2-F1
#
_entry.id   AF-A0A327JKA2-F1
#
_cell.length_a   1.000
_cell.length_b   1.000
_cell.length_c   1.000
_cell.angle_alpha   90.00
_cell.angle_beta   90.00
_cell.angle_gamma   90.00
#
_symmetry.space_group_name_H-M   'P 1'
#
loop_
_entity.id
_entity.type
_entity.pdbx_description
1 polymer ?
#
loop_
_entity_poly.entity_id
_entity_poly.type
_entity_poly.pdbx_seq_one_letter_code
_entity_poly.pdbx_strand_id
1 'polypeptide(L)'
;MLDVSDRLLVLVLAAALEAWVAYPDVAFRAIGHPVSWIGALIARLDQTLNRPGWPDAVRRGAGVLTVALLLIVAVVAGATLDGLAAAIRPVGLVVTVIAVAVLIAAGSLDRHVRAVADALDRDGLAGGRRAVS
;
A
#
# COMPACT_ATOMS: atom_id res chain seq x y z
N MET A 1 -23.48 8.56 -0.50
CA MET A 1 -22.28 9.30 -0.10
C MET A 1 -22.11 9.09 1.40
N LEU A 2 -21.00 8.51 1.87
CA LEU A 2 -20.77 8.29 3.31
C LEU A 2 -20.70 9.63 4.03
N ASP A 3 -21.43 9.78 5.13
CA ASP A 3 -21.33 10.97 5.98
C ASP A 3 -19.98 10.97 6.71
N VAL A 4 -19.59 12.11 7.30
CA VAL A 4 -18.37 12.21 8.13
C VAL A 4 -18.38 11.16 9.23
N SER A 5 -19.53 10.92 9.84
CA SER A 5 -19.73 9.90 10.88
C SER A 5 -19.38 8.49 10.38
N ASP A 6 -19.84 8.14 9.17
CA ASP A 6 -19.56 6.84 8.56
C ASP A 6 -18.06 6.68 8.24
N ARG A 7 -17.41 7.74 7.77
CA ARG A 7 -15.97 7.73 7.45
C ARG A 7 -15.13 7.51 8.71
N LEU A 8 -15.47 8.18 9.80
CA LEU A 8 -14.80 7.99 11.09
C LEU A 8 -14.99 6.55 11.59
N LEU A 9 -16.20 6.02 11.47
CA LEU A 9 -16.50 4.64 11.85
C LEU A 9 -15.68 3.64 11.01
N VAL A 10 -15.63 3.82 9.68
CA VAL A 10 -14.81 2.99 8.80
C VAL A 10 -13.34 3.04 9.21
N LEU A 11 -12.80 4.24 9.44
CA LEU A 11 -11.39 4.42 9.82
C LEU A 11 -11.07 3.73 11.14
N VAL A 12 -11.89 3.92 12.17
CA VAL A 12 -11.68 3.31 13.48
C VAL A 12 -11.77 1.78 13.40
N LEU A 13 -12.78 1.24 12.69
CA LEU A 13 -12.93 -0.20 12.52
C LEU A 13 -11.78 -0.80 11.71
N ALA A 14 -11.36 -0.13 10.63
CA ALA A 14 -10.25 -0.58 9.81
C ALA A 14 -8.93 -0.58 10.59
N ALA A 15 -8.65 0.49 11.36
CA ALA A 15 -7.47 0.58 12.21
C ALA A 15 -7.48 -0.48 13.32
N ALA A 16 -8.63 -0.70 13.97
CA ALA A 16 -8.78 -1.76 14.97
C ALA A 16 -8.57 -3.15 14.36
N LEU A 17 -9.15 -3.42 13.19
CA LEU A 17 -9.00 -4.68 12.48
C LEU A 17 -7.54 -4.95 12.10
N GLU A 18 -6.85 -3.96 11.53
CA GLU A 18 -5.44 -4.06 11.15
C GLU A 18 -4.53 -4.21 12.37
N ALA A 19 -4.86 -3.56 13.50
CA ALA A 19 -4.12 -3.74 14.75
C ALA A 19 -4.29 -5.16 15.35
N TRP A 20 -5.44 -5.80 15.12
CA TRP A 20 -5.78 -7.07 15.76
C TRP A 20 -5.40 -8.30 14.93
N VAL A 21 -5.78 -8.31 13.65
CA VAL A 21 -5.52 -9.43 12.72
C VAL A 21 -4.24 -9.16 11.94
N ALA A 22 -4.09 -7.89 11.56
CA ALA A 22 -3.16 -7.44 10.53
C ALA A 22 -3.27 -8.24 9.21
N TYR A 23 -2.44 -7.90 8.23
CA TYR A 23 -2.49 -8.63 6.97
C TYR A 23 -2.06 -10.11 7.12
N PRO A 24 -2.93 -11.11 6.83
CA PRO A 24 -2.62 -12.51 7.08
C PRO A 24 -1.55 -13.07 6.14
N ASP A 25 -0.65 -13.90 6.65
CA ASP A 25 0.42 -14.53 5.87
C ASP A 25 -0.09 -15.41 4.71
N VAL A 26 -1.28 -16.00 4.85
CA VAL A 26 -1.91 -16.79 3.79
C VAL A 26 -2.31 -15.89 2.62
N ALA A 27 -2.90 -14.72 2.91
CA ALA A 27 -3.25 -13.74 1.89
C ALA A 27 -1.98 -13.19 1.21
N PHE A 28 -0.93 -12.92 2.00
CA PHE A 28 0.35 -12.47 1.47
C PHE A 28 0.99 -13.49 0.53
N ARG A 29 0.98 -14.77 0.88
CA ARG A 29 1.52 -15.82 0.01
C ARG A 29 0.67 -16.07 -1.24
N ALA A 30 -0.65 -15.87 -1.16
CA ALA A 30 -1.56 -16.13 -2.27
C ALA A 30 -1.52 -15.02 -3.33
N ILE A 31 -1.62 -13.75 -2.89
CA ILE A 31 -1.76 -12.60 -3.81
C ILE A 31 -0.74 -11.48 -3.57
N GLY A 32 0.01 -11.52 -2.47
CA GLY A 32 0.85 -10.40 -2.03
C GLY A 32 0.05 -9.26 -1.41
N HIS A 33 0.73 -8.34 -0.73
CA HIS A 33 0.08 -7.15 -0.17
C HIS A 33 -0.18 -6.12 -1.28
N PRO A 34 -1.32 -5.39 -1.32
CA PRO A 34 -1.55 -4.35 -2.33
C PRO A 34 -0.44 -3.29 -2.41
N VAL A 35 0.15 -2.94 -1.27
CA VAL A 35 1.33 -2.05 -1.19
C VAL A 35 2.53 -2.60 -1.97
N SER A 36 2.74 -3.92 -1.98
CA SER A 36 3.81 -4.56 -2.76
C SER A 36 3.58 -4.46 -4.27
N TRP A 37 2.32 -4.47 -4.73
CA TRP A 37 1.99 -4.29 -6.15
C TRP A 37 2.31 -2.87 -6.61
N ILE A 38 2.01 -1.87 -5.77
CA ILE A 38 2.36 -0.48 -6.04
C ILE A 38 3.90 -0.33 -6.08
N GLY A 39 4.61 -0.92 -5.12
CA GLY A 39 6.07 -0.96 -5.13
C GLY A 39 6.65 -1.59 -6.40
N ALA A 40 6.08 -2.70 -6.86
CA ALA A 40 6.49 -3.36 -8.10
C ALA A 40 6.22 -2.49 -9.35
N LEU A 41 5.08 -1.79 -9.40
CA LEU A 41 4.78 -0.85 -10.46
C LEU A 41 5.78 0.32 -10.46
N ILE A 42 6.08 0.90 -9.30
CA ILE A 42 7.09 1.95 -9.15
C ILE A 42 8.45 1.45 -9.63
N ALA A 43 8.89 0.26 -9.21
CA ALA A 43 10.18 -0.30 -9.60
C ALA A 43 10.29 -0.50 -11.11
N ARG A 44 9.23 -0.99 -11.77
CA ARG A 44 9.18 -1.13 -13.24
C ARG A 44 9.23 0.22 -13.94
N LEU A 45 8.52 1.22 -13.43
CA LEU A 45 8.53 2.57 -13.99
C LEU A 45 9.90 3.23 -13.80
N ASP A 46 10.52 3.08 -12.64
CA ASP A 46 11.88 3.59 -12.38
C ASP A 46 12.90 2.98 -13.35
N GLN A 47 12.91 1.65 -13.52
CA GLN A 47 13.81 0.98 -14.45
C GLN A 47 13.61 1.39 -15.92
N THR A 48 12.39 1.74 -16.31
CA THR A 48 12.05 2.09 -17.69
C THR A 48 12.22 3.58 -17.99
N LEU A 49 11.90 4.45 -17.02
CA LEU A 49 11.77 5.89 -17.16
C LEU A 49 12.87 6.71 -16.46
N ASN A 50 13.67 6.11 -15.57
CA ASN A 50 14.78 6.78 -14.88
C ASN A 50 16.16 6.29 -15.39
N ARG A 51 16.45 6.55 -16.67
CA ARG A 51 17.73 6.14 -17.27
C ARG A 51 18.84 7.15 -16.94
N PRO A 52 20.01 6.70 -16.42
CA PRO A 52 21.12 7.60 -16.06
C PRO A 52 21.67 8.42 -17.23
N GLY A 53 21.60 7.88 -18.46
CA GLY A 53 22.11 8.54 -19.65
C GLY A 53 21.17 9.60 -20.27
N TRP A 54 20.00 9.84 -19.68
CA TRP A 54 19.06 10.84 -20.19
C TRP A 54 19.38 12.24 -19.65
N PRO A 55 19.14 13.31 -20.43
CA PRO A 55 19.24 14.68 -19.95
C PRO A 55 18.31 14.92 -18.76
N ASP A 56 18.73 15.78 -17.82
CA ASP A 56 17.98 16.05 -16.58
C ASP A 56 16.53 16.49 -16.81
N ALA A 57 16.29 17.31 -17.85
CA ALA A 57 14.94 17.74 -18.21
C ALA A 57 14.03 16.55 -18.59
N VAL A 58 14.57 15.58 -19.32
CA VAL A 58 13.83 14.37 -19.72
C VAL A 58 13.56 13.49 -18.51
N ARG A 59 14.55 13.31 -17.62
CA ARG A 59 14.39 12.54 -16.37
C ARG A 59 13.32 13.15 -15.46
N ARG A 60 13.26 14.48 -15.35
CA ARG A 60 12.20 15.19 -14.60
C ARG A 60 10.81 14.96 -15.22
N GLY A 61 10.68 15.09 -16.54
CA GLY A 61 9.43 14.82 -17.24
C GLY A 61 8.96 13.37 -17.07
N ALA A 62 9.90 12.43 -17.12
CA ALA A 62 9.66 11.02 -16.88
C ALA A 62 9.20 10.73 -15.44
N GLY A 63 9.78 11.41 -14.44
CA GLY A 63 9.32 11.37 -13.05
C GLY A 63 7.90 11.90 -12.87
N VAL A 64 7.55 13.01 -13.52
CA VAL A 64 6.18 13.56 -13.52
C VAL A 64 5.20 12.56 -14.14
N LEU A 65 5.57 11.93 -15.26
CA LEU A 65 4.76 10.89 -15.90
C LEU A 65 4.54 9.68 -14.98
N THR A 66 5.58 9.21 -14.29
CA THR A 66 5.48 8.13 -13.30
C THR A 66 4.47 8.47 -12.21
N VAL A 67 4.58 9.66 -11.60
CA VAL A 67 3.64 10.10 -10.56
C VAL A 67 2.22 10.21 -11.11
N ALA A 68 2.04 10.80 -12.30
CA ALA A 68 0.73 10.93 -12.93
C ALA A 68 0.08 9.55 -13.18
N LEU A 69 0.85 8.57 -13.66
CA LEU A 69 0.36 7.22 -13.90
C LEU A 69 -0.06 6.54 -12.58
N LEU A 70 0.75 6.65 -11.53
CA LEU A 70 0.42 6.10 -10.21
C LEU A 70 -0.86 6.73 -9.65
N LEU A 71 -1.01 8.05 -9.78
CA LEU A 71 -2.21 8.77 -9.36
C LEU A 71 -3.45 8.29 -10.13
N ILE A 72 -3.35 8.16 -11.47
CA ILE A 72 -4.45 7.66 -12.29
C ILE A 72 -4.87 6.26 -11.83
N VAL A 73 -3.90 5.36 -11.65
CA VAL A 73 -4.17 3.99 -11.18
C VAL A 73 -4.85 4.00 -9.81
N ALA A 74 -4.36 4.80 -8.86
CA ALA A 74 -4.93 4.90 -7.52
C ALA A 74 -6.35 5.47 -7.54
N VAL A 75 -6.60 6.53 -8.30
CA VAL A 75 -7.92 7.16 -8.43
C VAL A 75 -8.91 6.20 -9.09
N VAL A 76 -8.52 5.53 -10.18
CA VAL A 76 -9.39 4.58 -10.89
C VAL A 76 -9.73 3.38 -10.00
N ALA A 77 -8.73 2.81 -9.32
CA ALA A 77 -8.94 1.70 -8.40
C ALA A 77 -9.85 2.11 -7.23
N GLY A 78 -9.58 3.26 -6.60
CA GLY A 78 -10.39 3.78 -5.51
C GLY A 78 -11.84 4.07 -5.91
N ALA A 79 -12.04 4.74 -7.04
CA ALA A 79 -13.37 5.05 -7.56
C ALA A 79 -14.16 3.78 -7.94
N THR A 80 -13.47 2.77 -8.48
CA THR A 80 -14.09 1.47 -8.81
C THR A 80 -14.50 0.73 -7.54
N LEU A 81 -13.64 0.68 -6.52
CA LEU A 81 -13.96 0.07 -5.23
C LEU A 81 -15.13 0.80 -4.53
N ASP A 82 -15.13 2.13 -4.53
CA ASP A 82 -16.21 2.94 -3.94
C ASP A 82 -17.53 2.73 -4.69
N GLY A 83 -17.50 2.73 -6.03
CA GLY A 83 -18.68 2.46 -6.87
C GLY A 83 -19.25 1.06 -6.65
N LEU A 84 -18.38 0.04 -6.58
CA LEU A 84 -18.80 -1.34 -6.27
C LEU A 84 -19.39 -1.44 -4.87
N ALA A 85 -18.74 -0.86 -3.86
CA ALA A 85 -19.25 -0.86 -2.49
C ALA A 85 -20.60 -0.15 -2.37
N ALA A 86 -20.80 0.97 -3.09
CA ALA A 86 -22.06 1.68 -3.12
C ALA A 86 -23.21 0.84 -3.72
N ALA A 87 -22.92 -0.06 -4.66
CA ALA A 87 -23.91 -0.90 -5.33
C ALA A 87 -24.46 -2.04 -4.45
N ILE A 88 -23.77 -2.46 -3.38
CA ILE A 88 -24.10 -3.66 -2.59
C ILE A 88 -24.37 -3.36 -1.10
N ARG A 89 -25.25 -2.42 -0.77
CA ARG A 89 -25.58 -2.12 0.64
C ARG A 89 -26.40 -3.25 1.29
N PRO A 90 -26.05 -3.72 2.51
CA PRO A 90 -25.06 -3.20 3.48
C PRO A 90 -23.64 -3.77 3.36
N VAL A 91 -23.42 -4.82 2.55
CA VAL A 91 -22.14 -5.52 2.37
C VAL A 91 -21.02 -4.56 1.95
N GLY A 92 -21.34 -3.53 1.18
CA GLY A 92 -20.40 -2.51 0.75
C GLY A 92 -19.62 -1.83 1.87
N LEU A 93 -20.25 -1.58 3.03
CA LEU A 93 -19.57 -0.97 4.17
C LEU A 93 -18.45 -1.89 4.70
N VAL A 94 -18.72 -3.19 4.79
CA VAL A 94 -17.75 -4.20 5.22
C VAL A 94 -16.60 -4.27 4.22
N VAL A 95 -16.90 -4.25 2.92
CA VAL A 95 -15.88 -4.21 1.86
C VAL A 95 -14.99 -2.98 2.00
N THR A 96 -15.57 -1.80 2.25
CA THR A 96 -14.80 -0.57 2.47
C THR A 96 -13.91 -0.68 3.70
N VAL A 97 -14.42 -1.19 4.83
CA VAL A 97 -13.61 -1.39 6.06
C VAL A 97 -12.43 -2.32 5.79
N ILE A 98 -12.66 -3.46 5.13
CA ILE A 98 -11.59 -4.42 4.79
C ILE A 98 -10.57 -3.76 3.85
N ALA A 99 -11.03 -3.07 2.80
CA ALA A 99 -10.15 -2.41 1.86
C ALA A 99 -9.28 -1.35 2.56
N VAL A 100 -9.87 -0.52 3.43
CA VAL A 100 -9.15 0.49 4.20
C VAL A 100 -8.19 -0.15 5.19
N ALA A 101 -8.56 -1.25 5.86
CA ALA A 101 -7.67 -1.94 6.80
C ALA A 101 -6.41 -2.44 6.10
N VAL A 102 -6.58 -3.10 4.94
CA VAL A 102 -5.48 -3.59 4.12
C VAL A 102 -4.62 -2.44 3.59
N LEU A 103 -5.22 -1.33 3.15
CA LEU A 103 -4.48 -0.22 2.54
C LEU A 103 -3.77 0.68 3.55
N ILE A 104 -4.28 0.82 4.77
CA ILE A 104 -3.63 1.60 5.84
C ILE A 104 -2.28 0.96 6.22
N ALA A 105 -2.20 -0.37 6.26
CA ALA A 105 -0.96 -1.13 6.44
C ALA A 105 -0.13 -0.74 7.68
N ALA A 106 -0.73 -0.10 8.70
CA ALA A 106 0.00 0.44 9.84
C ALA A 106 0.61 -0.68 10.70
N GLY A 107 -0.16 -1.74 10.98
CA GLY A 107 0.30 -2.88 11.77
C GLY A 107 1.33 -3.74 11.02
N SER A 108 1.12 -3.97 9.72
CA SER A 108 2.09 -4.69 8.89
C SER A 108 3.42 -3.94 8.74
N LEU A 109 3.38 -2.62 8.54
CA LEU A 109 4.58 -1.78 8.49
C LEU A 109 5.35 -1.79 9.81
N ASP A 110 4.65 -1.65 10.93
CA ASP A 110 5.27 -1.69 12.26
C ASP A 110 5.99 -3.02 12.51
N ARG A 111 5.37 -4.17 12.18
CA ARG A 111 6.05 -5.47 12.27
C ARG A 111 7.28 -5.55 11.39
N HIS A 112 7.20 -5.07 10.15
CA HIS A 112 8.32 -5.11 9.22
C HIS A 112 9.49 -4.26 9.73
N VAL A 113 9.23 -3.04 10.21
CA VAL A 113 10.26 -2.15 10.76
C VAL A 113 10.87 -2.71 12.04
N ARG A 114 10.05 -3.28 12.94
CA ARG A 114 10.57 -3.96 14.15
C ARG A 114 11.46 -5.14 13.81
N ALA A 115 11.10 -5.95 12.83
CA ALA A 115 11.94 -7.06 12.39
C ALA A 115 13.32 -6.60 11.89
N VAL A 116 13.39 -5.44 11.23
CA VAL A 116 14.65 -4.81 10.82
C VAL A 116 15.45 -4.33 12.02
N ALA A 117 14.81 -3.68 13.00
CA ALA A 117 15.46 -3.25 14.23
C ALA A 117 16.01 -4.45 15.03
N ASP A 118 15.19 -5.48 15.24
CA ASP A 118 15.59 -6.71 15.95
C ASP A 118 16.72 -7.46 15.23
N ALA A 119 16.76 -7.42 13.90
CA ALA A 119 17.86 -8.00 13.12
C ALA A 119 19.13 -7.16 13.20
N LEU A 120 19.00 -5.83 13.24
CA LEU A 120 20.13 -4.92 13.40
C LEU A 120 20.78 -5.08 14.78
N ASP A 121 19.97 -5.19 15.83
CA ASP A 121 20.45 -5.37 17.20
C ASP A 121 21.13 -6.73 17.41
N ARG A 122 20.62 -7.79 16.79
CA ARG A 122 21.16 -9.16 16.94
C ARG A 122 22.35 -9.45 16.04
N ASP A 123 22.27 -9.06 14.78
CA ASP A 123 23.20 -9.50 13.71
C ASP A 123 23.98 -8.31 13.10
N GLY A 124 23.87 -7.12 13.69
CA GLY A 124 24.51 -5.91 13.19
C GLY A 124 23.99 -5.49 11.81
N LEU A 125 24.79 -4.66 11.11
CA LEU A 125 24.40 -4.09 9.80
C LEU A 125 24.07 -5.16 8.74
N ALA A 126 24.73 -6.32 8.79
CA ALA A 126 24.46 -7.42 7.86
C ALA A 126 23.06 -8.02 8.10
N GLY A 127 22.66 -8.18 9.37
CA GLY A 127 21.31 -8.58 9.77
C GLY A 127 20.23 -7.64 9.28
N GLY A 128 20.38 -6.35 9.61
CA GLY A 128 19.44 -5.32 9.20
C GLY A 128 19.27 -5.26 7.68
N ARG A 129 20.37 -5.36 6.91
CA ARG A 129 20.32 -5.38 5.43
C ARG A 129 19.52 -6.57 4.89
N ARG A 130 19.70 -7.77 5.47
CA ARG A 130 18.92 -8.95 5.05
C ARG A 130 17.43 -8.79 5.35
N ALA A 131 17.06 -8.12 6.44
CA ALA A 131 15.66 -7.94 6.84
C ALA A 131 14.88 -6.95 5.96
N VAL A 132 15.56 -6.03 5.26
CA VAL A 132 14.95 -5.07 4.31
C VAL A 132 14.98 -5.55 2.85
N SER A 133 15.64 -6.69 2.57
CA SER A 133 15.82 -7.24 1.21
C SER A 133 14.73 -8.25 0.88
#